data_AF-A0A0B7MD64-F1
#
_entry.id   AF-A0A0B7MD64-F1
#
_cell.length_a   1.000
_cell.length_b   1.000
_cell.length_c   1.000
_cell.angle_alpha   90.00
_cell.angle_beta   90.00
_cell.angle_gamma   90.00
#
_symmetry.space_group_name_H-M   'P 1'
#
loop_
_entity.id
_entity.type
_entity.pdbx_description
1 polymer ?
#
loop_
_entity_poly.entity_id
_entity_poly.type
_entity_poly.pdbx_seq_one_letter_code
_entity_poly.pdbx_strand_id
1 'polypeptide(L)' 'MQYTKEGSLALLPDPQSKIIAAIPAYNEARHIEEIVSKTLHYVGQVIVVDDGSEDGTGERARGLAPQ' A
#
# COMPACT_ATOMS: atom_id res chain seq x y z
N MET A 1 18.98 5.69 -40.99
CA MET A 1 19.68 5.52 -39.70
C MET A 1 18.70 5.95 -38.61
N GLN A 2 18.35 5.22 -37.56
CA GLN A 2 18.61 3.87 -37.08
C GLN A 2 17.73 3.78 -35.81
N TYR A 3 17.02 2.67 -35.59
CA TYR A 3 16.20 2.45 -34.38
C TYR A 3 17.09 2.30 -33.13
N THR A 4 16.76 3.02 -32.05
CA THR A 4 17.20 2.74 -30.67
C THR A 4 16.35 3.61 -29.73
N LYS A 5 15.71 3.14 -28.64
CA LYS A 5 15.68 1.83 -27.99
C LYS A 5 14.41 1.81 -27.12
N GLU A 6 13.51 0.88 -27.37
CA GLU A 6 12.56 0.44 -26.35
C GLU A 6 13.38 -0.09 -25.16
N GLY A 7 13.11 0.38 -23.94
CA GLY A 7 13.69 -0.23 -22.74
C GLY A 7 14.38 0.70 -21.74
N SER A 8 13.76 1.82 -21.34
CA SER A 8 14.11 2.48 -20.06
C SER A 8 12.96 3.19 -19.34
N LEU A 9 11.70 3.00 -19.76
CA LEU A 9 10.54 3.52 -19.01
C LEU A 9 10.16 2.65 -17.80
N ALA A 10 10.86 1.54 -17.55
CA ALA A 10 10.46 0.53 -16.57
C ALA A 10 11.05 0.70 -15.15
N LEU A 11 11.66 1.84 -14.80
CA LEU A 11 12.25 2.01 -13.46
C LEU A 11 11.96 3.37 -12.79
N LEU A 12 11.16 4.23 -13.41
CA LEU A 12 10.59 5.34 -12.67
C LEU A 12 9.26 4.85 -12.11
N PRO A 13 9.10 4.72 -10.77
CA PRO A 13 7.77 4.47 -10.21
C PRO A 13 6.84 5.55 -10.78
N ASP A 14 5.71 5.12 -11.36
CA ASP A 14 4.68 6.04 -11.82
C ASP A 14 4.32 6.94 -10.64
N PRO A 15 4.53 8.28 -10.72
CA PRO A 15 4.44 9.18 -9.57
C PRO A 15 3.08 9.16 -8.88
N GLN A 16 2.07 8.54 -9.48
CA GLN A 16 0.84 8.06 -8.85
C GLN A 16 0.43 6.72 -9.47
N SER A 17 0.91 5.59 -8.95
CA SER A 17 0.32 4.29 -9.28
C SER A 17 -1.21 4.39 -9.07
N LYS A 18 -1.98 4.29 -10.17
CA LYS A 18 -3.46 4.37 -10.15
C LYS A 18 -4.13 3.17 -9.48
N ILE A 19 -3.34 2.31 -8.84
CA ILE A 19 -3.79 1.09 -8.19
C ILE A 19 -4.02 1.40 -6.71
N ILE A 20 -5.19 1.00 -6.23
CA ILE A 20 -5.58 1.08 -4.82
C ILE A 20 -5.72 -0.35 -4.30
N ALA A 21 -5.11 -0.65 -3.16
CA ALA A 21 -5.37 -1.88 -2.42
C ALA A 21 -6.37 -1.62 -1.30
N ALA A 22 -7.44 -2.41 -1.25
CA ALA A 22 -8.34 -2.47 -0.11
C ALA A 22 -8.01 -3.69 0.74
N ILE A 23 -7.79 -3.50 2.04
CA ILE A 23 -7.38 -4.54 2.99
C ILE A 23 -8.45 -4.62 4.09
N PRO A 24 -9.35 -5.63 4.07
CA PRO A 24 -10.15 -5.93 5.24
C PRO A 24 -9.25 -6.50 6.35
N ALA A 25 -9.43 -6.02 7.57
CA ALA A 25 -8.62 -6.42 8.71
C ALA A 25 -9.51 -6.72 9.93
N TYR A 26 -9.32 -7.88 10.55
CA TYR A 26 -9.97 -8.27 11.79
C TYR A 26 -8.95 -8.94 12.71
N ASN A 27 -8.67 -8.32 13.86
CA ASN A 27 -7.68 -8.77 14.84
C ASN A 27 -6.27 -9.01 14.26
N GLU A 28 -5.78 -8.03 13.49
CA GLU A 28 -4.46 -8.01 12.86
C GLU A 28 -3.49 -6.98 13.47
N ALA A 29 -3.67 -6.60 14.73
CA ALA A 29 -2.83 -5.58 15.38
C ALA A 29 -1.33 -5.92 15.34
N ARG A 30 -0.97 -7.20 15.22
CA ARG A 30 0.41 -7.66 15.15
C ARG A 30 1.05 -7.52 13.78
N HIS A 31 0.27 -7.50 12.70
CA HIS A 31 0.78 -7.56 11.33
C HIS A 31 0.36 -6.38 10.45
N ILE A 32 -0.68 -5.62 10.84
CA ILE A 32 -1.28 -4.59 9.98
C ILE A 32 -0.27 -3.53 9.53
N GLU A 33 0.68 -3.15 10.39
CA GLU A 33 1.75 -2.20 10.05
C GLU A 33 2.68 -2.73 8.96
N GLU A 34 3.13 -3.98 9.09
CA GLU A 34 4.00 -4.63 8.11
C GLU A 34 3.28 -4.85 6.78
N ILE A 35 2.02 -5.29 6.84
CA ILE A 35 1.18 -5.52 5.65
C ILE A 35 1.04 -4.22 4.86
N VAL A 36 0.57 -3.14 5.50
CA VAL A 36 0.38 -1.84 4.84
C VAL A 36 1.68 -1.32 4.25
N SER A 37 2.79 -1.37 5.01
CA SER A 37 4.10 -0.93 4.53
C SER A 37 4.55 -1.69 3.29
N LYS A 38 4.41 -3.03 3.29
CA LYS A 38 4.78 -3.86 2.14
C LYS A 38 3.86 -3.64 0.95
N THR A 39 2.56 -3.47 1.17
CA THR A 39 1.59 -3.25 0.09
C THR A 39 1.86 -1.93 -0.63
N LEU A 40 2.23 -0.86 0.09
CA LEU A 40 2.58 0.45 -0.49
C LEU A 40 3.77 0.41 -1.46
N HIS A 41 4.59 -0.64 -1.44
CA HIS A 41 5.64 -0.80 -2.46
C HIS A 41 5.08 -1.14 -3.85
N TYR A 42 3.81 -1.56 -3.93
CA TYR A 42 3.17 -2.03 -5.16
C TYR A 42 2.00 -1.14 -5.64
N VAL A 43 1.40 -0.36 -4.75
CA VAL A 43 0.19 0.44 -5.01
C VAL A 43 0.37 1.89 -4.60
N GLY A 44 -0.40 2.80 -5.21
CA GLY A 44 -0.34 4.23 -4.86
C GLY A 44 -1.11 4.58 -3.59
N GLN A 45 -2.07 3.74 -3.20
CA GLN A 45 -2.90 3.96 -2.02
C GLN A 45 -3.32 2.62 -1.39
N VAL A 46 -3.34 2.59 -0.07
CA VAL A 46 -3.91 1.49 0.73
C VAL A 46 -5.10 2.03 1.52
N ILE A 47 -6.22 1.30 1.49
CA ILE A 47 -7.40 1.55 2.33
C ILE A 47 -7.56 0.34 3.25
N VAL A 48 -7.34 0.53 4.54
CA VAL A 48 -7.62 -0.49 5.56
C VAL A 48 -9.06 -0.34 6.02
N VAL A 49 -9.82 -1.43 5.98
CA VAL A 49 -11.18 -1.51 6.51
C VAL A 49 -11.12 -2.39 7.74
N ASP A 50 -11.19 -1.77 8.92
CA ASP A 50 -11.29 -2.49 10.19
C ASP A 50 -12.69 -3.09 10.34
N ASP A 51 -12.77 -4.41 10.35
CA ASP A 51 -14.01 -5.20 10.39
C ASP A 51 -14.42 -5.52 11.84
N GLY A 52 -14.35 -4.51 12.72
CA GLY A 52 -14.76 -4.61 14.12
C GLY A 52 -13.73 -5.28 15.04
N SER A 53 -12.44 -5.02 14.84
CA SER A 53 -11.37 -5.55 15.69
C SER A 53 -11.46 -5.04 17.13
N GLU A 54 -11.04 -5.87 18.09
CA GLU A 54 -10.98 -5.51 19.52
C GLU A 54 -9.53 -5.46 20.05
N ASP A 55 -8.55 -5.71 19.20
CA ASP A 55 -7.13 -5.88 19.55
C ASP A 55 -6.25 -4.66 19.26
N GLY A 56 -6.84 -3.55 18.82
CA GLY A 56 -6.12 -2.33 18.45
C GLY A 56 -5.69 -2.24 16.97
N THR A 57 -6.23 -3.11 16.10
CA THR A 57 -5.93 -3.11 14.66
C THR A 57 -6.17 -1.74 14.02
N GLY A 58 -7.34 -1.13 14.24
CA GLY A 58 -7.73 0.15 13.65
C GLY A 58 -6.84 1.31 14.09
N GLU A 59 -6.46 1.36 15.37
CA GLU A 59 -5.56 2.38 15.92
C GLU A 59 -4.18 2.29 15.30
N ARG A 60 -3.63 1.07 15.18
CA ARG A 60 -2.34 0.84 14.54
C ARG A 60 -2.36 1.21 13.07
N ALA A 61 -3.39 0.79 12.33
CA ALA A 61 -3.56 1.16 10.93
C ALA A 61 -3.64 2.68 10.76
N ARG A 62 -4.40 3.38 11.62
CA ARG A 62 -4.53 4.84 11.58
C ARG A 62 -3.20 5.55 11.86
N GLY A 63 -2.37 4.99 12.74
CA GLY A 63 -1.04 5.54 13.06
C GLY A 63 -0.06 5.59 11.89
N LEU A 64 -0.33 4.88 10.80
CA LEU A 64 0.50 4.84 9.59
C LEU A 64 0.15 5.96 8.59
N ALA A 65 -1.00 6.61 8.73
CA ALA A 65 -1.40 7.69 7.85
C ALA A 65 -0.62 8.98 8.18
N PRO A 66 -0.28 9.81 7.17
CA PRO A 66 0.24 11.16 7.43
C PRO A 66 -0.72 11.96 8.32
N GLN A 67 -0.17 12.72 9.27
CA GLN A 67 -0.92 13.60 10.18
C GLN A 67 -1.21 14.96 9.53
#